data_AF-A0A0H5BEZ0-F1
#
_entry.id   AF-A0A0H5BEZ0-F1
#
_cell.length_a   1.000
_cell.length_b   1.000
_cell.length_c   1.000
_cell.angle_alpha   90.00
_cell.angle_beta   90.00
_cell.angle_gamma   90.00
#
_symmetry.space_group_name_H-M   'P 1'
#
loop_
_entity.id
_entity.type
_entity.pdbx_description
1 polymer ?
#
loop_
_entity_poly.entity_id
_entity_poly.type
_entity_poly.pdbx_seq_one_letter_code
_entity_poly.pdbx_strand_id
1 'polypeptide(L)'
;MAASRPARQADTDITGEATNFAKDQLKAIVERIERLEEEKKAIADDIKDVFAEAKANGFDVKALKEILKLRKQDRDERQEHEAIVELYMVALGMIQGE
;
A
#
# COMPACT_ATOMS: atom_id res chain seq x y z
N MET A 1 -62.29 -20.12 -23.81
CA MET A 1 -61.78 -19.68 -22.49
C MET A 1 -60.28 -19.82 -22.49
N ALA A 2 -59.54 -18.73 -22.75
CA ALA A 2 -58.08 -18.72 -22.68
C ALA A 2 -57.69 -18.03 -21.37
N ALA A 3 -57.25 -18.79 -20.38
CA ALA A 3 -56.67 -18.24 -19.17
C ALA A 3 -55.23 -17.78 -19.48
N SER A 4 -55.02 -16.47 -19.45
CA SER A 4 -53.70 -15.85 -19.58
C SER A 4 -52.88 -16.15 -18.33
N ARG A 5 -51.70 -16.75 -18.49
CA ARG A 5 -50.77 -17.11 -17.42
C ARG A 5 -49.88 -15.90 -17.10
N PRO A 6 -49.63 -15.54 -15.82
CA PRO A 6 -48.85 -14.35 -15.48
C PRO A 6 -47.35 -14.67 -15.54
N ALA A 7 -46.73 -14.50 -16.71
CA ALA A 7 -45.32 -14.86 -16.93
C ALA A 7 -44.34 -13.66 -16.89
N ARG A 8 -44.72 -12.50 -16.33
CA ARG A 8 -43.85 -11.29 -16.34
C ARG A 8 -43.38 -10.78 -14.98
N GLN A 9 -44.05 -11.14 -13.89
CA GLN A 9 -43.73 -10.55 -12.57
C GLN A 9 -42.42 -11.13 -12.01
N ALA A 10 -42.26 -12.45 -12.02
CA ALA A 10 -41.14 -13.15 -11.39
C ALA A 10 -39.75 -12.83 -11.98
N ASP A 11 -39.63 -12.61 -13.30
CA ASP A 11 -38.35 -12.27 -13.94
C ASP A 11 -37.87 -10.85 -13.59
N THR A 12 -38.81 -9.94 -13.29
CA THR A 12 -38.51 -8.55 -12.90
C THR A 12 -38.04 -8.48 -11.44
N ASP A 13 -38.60 -9.34 -10.58
CA ASP A 13 -38.25 -9.41 -9.17
C ASP A 13 -36.83 -9.98 -8.96
N ILE A 14 -36.44 -11.01 -9.71
CA ILE A 14 -35.10 -11.62 -9.65
C ILE A 14 -34.02 -10.63 -10.11
N THR A 15 -34.28 -9.85 -11.17
CA THR A 15 -33.32 -8.84 -11.66
C THR A 15 -33.19 -7.64 -10.71
N GLY A 16 -34.27 -7.23 -10.04
CA GLY A 16 -34.24 -6.24 -8.97
C GLY A 16 -33.45 -6.70 -7.75
N GLU A 17 -33.65 -7.94 -7.31
CA GLU A 17 -32.96 -8.53 -6.16
C GLU A 17 -31.46 -8.72 -6.41
N ALA A 18 -31.07 -9.22 -7.59
CA ALA A 18 -29.67 -9.31 -8.00
C ALA A 18 -28.98 -7.93 -8.07
N THR A 19 -29.70 -6.90 -8.52
CA THR A 19 -29.19 -5.52 -8.56
C THR A 19 -28.99 -4.97 -7.16
N ASN A 20 -29.90 -5.27 -6.22
CA ASN A 20 -29.78 -4.84 -4.82
C ASN A 20 -28.61 -5.55 -4.12
N PHE A 21 -28.45 -6.86 -4.35
CA PHE A 21 -27.30 -7.62 -3.84
C PHE A 21 -25.95 -7.03 -4.32
N ALA A 22 -25.84 -6.73 -5.62
CA ALA A 22 -24.63 -6.12 -6.18
C ALA A 22 -24.34 -4.73 -5.59
N LYS A 23 -25.38 -3.93 -5.33
CA LYS A 23 -25.24 -2.62 -4.67
C LYS A 23 -24.76 -2.76 -3.23
N ASP A 24 -25.28 -3.71 -2.47
CA ASP A 24 -24.89 -3.90 -1.07
C ASP A 24 -23.47 -4.45 -0.96
N GLN A 25 -23.06 -5.33 -1.87
CA GLN A 25 -21.67 -5.79 -1.95
C GLN A 25 -20.70 -4.63 -2.29
N LEU A 26 -21.08 -3.77 -3.24
CA LEU A 26 -20.27 -2.60 -3.59
C LEU A 26 -20.13 -1.64 -2.40
N LYS A 27 -21.22 -1.34 -1.68
CA LYS A 27 -21.17 -0.52 -0.46
C LYS A 27 -20.24 -1.11 0.59
N ALA A 28 -20.36 -2.41 0.88
CA ALA A 28 -19.52 -3.09 1.86
C ALA A 28 -18.02 -3.04 1.49
N ILE A 29 -17.68 -3.13 0.20
CA ILE A 29 -16.29 -2.98 -0.28
C ILE A 29 -15.81 -1.55 -0.06
N VAL A 30 -16.60 -0.55 -0.44
CA VAL A 30 -16.24 0.88 -0.29
C VAL A 30 -16.03 1.23 1.18
N GLU A 31 -16.99 0.91 2.05
CA GLU A 31 -16.90 1.18 3.49
C GLU A 31 -15.67 0.52 4.12
N ARG A 32 -15.33 -0.70 3.70
CA ARG A 32 -14.13 -1.39 4.18
C ARG A 32 -12.85 -0.68 3.71
N ILE A 33 -12.80 -0.19 2.47
CA ILE A 33 -11.64 0.55 1.94
C ILE A 33 -11.49 1.89 2.65
N GLU A 34 -12.58 2.63 2.86
CA GLU A 34 -12.57 3.93 3.54
C GLU A 34 -12.01 3.79 4.96
N ARG A 35 -12.46 2.79 5.72
CA ARG A 35 -11.90 2.49 7.05
C ARG A 35 -10.39 2.20 6.98
N LEU A 36 -9.95 1.40 6.01
CA LEU A 36 -8.53 1.09 5.84
C LEU A 36 -7.70 2.32 5.43
N GLU A 37 -8.25 3.24 4.65
CA GLU A 37 -7.59 4.51 4.31
C GLU A 37 -7.50 5.44 5.52
N GLU A 38 -8.49 5.46 6.40
CA GLU A 38 -8.42 6.18 7.68
C GLU A 38 -7.34 5.60 8.59
N GLU A 39 -7.30 4.27 8.77
CA GLU A 39 -6.26 3.59 9.55
C GLU A 39 -4.85 3.86 8.97
N LYS A 40 -4.71 3.76 7.64
CA LYS A 40 -3.46 4.07 6.93
C LYS A 40 -3.03 5.52 7.13
N LYS A 41 -3.98 6.46 7.14
CA LYS A 41 -3.69 7.87 7.41
C LYS A 41 -3.20 8.07 8.84
N ALA A 42 -3.86 7.47 9.83
CA ALA A 42 -3.43 7.54 11.23
C ALA A 42 -1.99 7.01 11.39
N ILE A 43 -1.69 5.84 10.82
CA ILE A 43 -0.34 5.27 10.84
C ILE A 43 0.66 6.19 10.13
N ALA A 44 0.28 6.79 9.00
CA ALA A 44 1.15 7.70 8.28
C ALA A 44 1.46 8.98 9.07
N ASP A 45 0.51 9.48 9.86
CA ASP A 45 0.69 10.62 10.74
C ASP A 45 1.59 10.25 11.94
N ASP A 46 1.37 9.09 12.57
CA ASP A 46 2.26 8.57 13.62
C ASP A 46 3.73 8.44 13.14
N ILE A 47 3.93 7.94 11.91
CA ILE A 47 5.27 7.84 11.31
C ILE A 47 5.90 9.23 11.14
N LYS A 48 5.12 10.26 10.77
CA LYS A 48 5.64 11.62 10.64
C LYS A 48 6.07 12.18 11.99
N ASP A 49 5.29 11.92 13.04
CA ASP A 49 5.60 12.37 14.39
C ASP A 49 6.91 11.74 14.89
N VAL A 50 7.11 10.45 14.66
CA VAL A 50 8.40 9.78 14.97
C VAL A 50 9.58 10.41 14.21
N PHE A 51 9.41 10.75 12.93
CA PHE A 51 10.46 11.47 12.19
C PHE A 51 10.69 12.89 12.73
N ALA A 52 9.64 13.57 13.20
CA ALA A 52 9.74 14.90 13.79
C ALA A 52 10.49 14.84 15.13
N GLU A 53 10.20 13.85 15.98
CA GLU A 53 10.94 13.57 17.21
C GLU A 53 12.41 13.27 16.93
N ALA A 54 12.70 12.39 15.97
CA ALA A 54 14.07 12.09 15.57
C ALA A 54 14.82 13.36 15.12
N LYS A 55 14.17 14.23 14.35
CA LYS A 55 14.74 15.52 13.94
C LYS A 55 15.01 16.44 15.13
N ALA A 56 14.07 16.53 16.08
CA ALA A 56 14.22 17.33 17.30
C ALA A 56 15.37 16.82 18.18
N ASN A 57 15.60 15.50 18.17
CA ASN A 57 16.72 14.84 18.85
C ASN A 57 18.05 14.90 18.07
N GLY A 58 18.09 15.58 16.91
CA GLY A 58 19.31 15.83 16.15
C GLY A 58 19.67 14.78 15.09
N PHE A 59 18.78 13.83 14.79
CA PHE A 59 19.02 12.84 13.74
C PHE A 59 18.70 13.39 12.34
N ASP A 60 19.48 12.97 11.34
CA ASP A 60 19.19 13.26 9.93
C ASP A 60 18.05 12.35 9.41
N VAL A 61 16.89 12.97 9.18
CA VAL A 61 15.68 12.27 8.70
C VAL A 61 15.88 11.66 7.30
N LYS A 62 16.70 12.25 6.43
CA LYS A 62 16.98 11.69 5.09
C LYS A 62 17.80 10.41 5.23
N ALA A 63 18.83 10.41 6.07
CA ALA A 63 19.63 9.22 6.35
C ALA A 63 18.77 8.09 6.95
N LEU A 64 17.87 8.41 7.90
CA LEU A 64 16.94 7.43 8.47
C LEU A 64 16.01 6.81 7.41
N LYS A 65 15.49 7.62 6.49
CA LYS A 65 14.66 7.11 5.38
C LYS A 65 15.45 6.18 4.45
N GLU A 66 16.72 6.50 4.17
CA GLU A 66 17.57 5.62 3.37
C GLU A 66 17.84 4.30 4.11
N ILE A 67 18.14 4.34 5.41
CA ILE A 67 18.29 3.14 6.23
C ILE A 67 17.03 2.26 6.17
N LEU A 68 15.83 2.85 6.31
CA LEU A 68 14.58 2.10 6.22
C LEU A 68 14.37 1.47 4.84
N LYS A 69 14.82 2.13 3.76
CA LYS A 69 14.77 1.58 2.40
C LYS A 69 15.75 0.42 2.25
N LEU A 70 17.00 0.58 2.69
CA LEU A 70 18.02 -0.47 2.69
C LEU A 70 17.57 -1.69 3.49
N ARG A 71 16.92 -1.48 4.64
CA ARG A 71 16.40 -2.56 5.50
C ARG A 71 15.23 -3.36 4.89
N LYS A 72 14.60 -2.85 3.83
CA LYS A 72 13.53 -3.55 3.10
C LYS A 72 14.06 -4.39 1.94
N GLN A 73 15.30 -4.18 1.53
CA GLN A 73 15.93 -4.95 0.46
C GLN A 73 16.38 -6.31 0.99
N ASP A 74 16.48 -7.30 0.10
CA ASP A 74 17.11 -8.56 0.43
C ASP A 74 18.57 -8.33 0.84
N ARG A 75 19.04 -9.08 1.85
CA ARG A 75 20.36 -8.83 2.42
C ARG A 75 21.48 -9.23 1.47
N ASP A 76 21.30 -10.32 0.73
CA ASP A 76 22.35 -10.89 -0.12
C ASP A 76 22.43 -10.08 -1.41
N GLU A 77 21.29 -9.76 -2.03
CA GLU A 77 21.23 -8.85 -3.19
C GLU A 77 21.86 -7.48 -2.88
N ARG A 78 21.60 -6.95 -1.68
CA ARG A 78 22.18 -5.68 -1.23
C ARG A 78 23.70 -5.78 -1.06
N GLN A 79 24.21 -6.85 -0.46
CA GLN A 79 25.65 -7.05 -0.26
C GLN A 79 26.39 -7.18 -1.58
N GLU A 80 25.84 -7.94 -2.53
CA GLU A 80 26.40 -8.05 -3.88
C GLU A 80 26.46 -6.69 -4.57
N HIS A 81 25.39 -5.91 -4.49
CA HIS A 81 25.35 -4.56 -5.06
C HIS A 81 26.33 -3.60 -4.37
N GLU A 82 26.37 -3.59 -3.03
CA GLU A 82 27.29 -2.77 -2.24
C GLU A 82 28.76 -3.06 -2.62
N ALA A 83 29.13 -4.33 -2.79
CA ALA A 83 30.48 -4.74 -3.21
C ALA A 83 30.83 -4.24 -4.63
N ILE A 84 29.88 -4.27 -5.57
CA ILE A 84 30.09 -3.75 -6.93
C ILE A 84 30.24 -2.22 -6.91
N VAL A 85 29.40 -1.54 -6.15
CA VAL A 85 29.47 -0.08 -6.00
C VAL A 85 30.80 0.33 -5.39
N GLU A 86 31.24 -0.35 -4.33
CA GLU A 86 32.53 -0.11 -3.70
C GLU A 86 33.69 -0.26 -4.69
N LEU A 87 33.72 -1.37 -5.45
CA LEU A 87 34.70 -1.59 -6.51
C LEU A 87 34.75 -0.41 -7.51
N TYR A 88 33.59 0.10 -7.92
CA TYR A 88 33.52 1.23 -8.85
C TYR A 88 33.96 2.54 -8.19
N MET A 89 33.61 2.78 -6.93
CA MET A 89 34.03 3.98 -6.20
C MET A 89 35.55 4.01 -6.00
N VAL A 90 36.17 2.86 -5.73
CA VAL A 90 37.64 2.71 -5.67
C VAL A 90 38.24 3.01 -7.05
N ALA A 91 37.71 2.40 -8.12
CA ALA A 91 38.21 2.65 -9.48
C ALA A 91 38.09 4.11 -9.93
N LEU A 92 37.06 4.82 -9.44
CA LEU A 92 36.84 6.25 -9.69
C LEU A 92 37.60 7.17 -8.71
N GLY A 93 38.34 6.63 -7.74
CA GLY A 93 39.07 7.41 -6.73
C GLY A 93 38.17 8.20 -5.78
N MET A 94 36.90 7.82 -5.65
CA MET A 94 35.94 8.45 -4.73
C MET A 94 36.17 8.03 -3.28
N ILE A 95 36.71 6.83 -3.08
CA ILE A 95 37.12 6.28 -1.78
C ILE A 95 38.47 5.57 -1.94
N GLN A 96 39.20 5.41 -0.83
CA GLN A 96 40.36 4.52 -0.79
C GLN A 96 39.85 3.12 -0.50
N GLY A 97 40.22 2.14 -1.33
CA GLY A 97 39.99 0.74 -0.99
C GLY A 97 40.80 0.37 0.26
N GLU A 98 40.25 -0.50 1.10
CA GLU A 98 41.00 -1.08 2.22
C GLU A 98 42.14 -2.00 1.74
#